data_AF-T0IRQ2-F1
#
_entry.id   AF-T0IRQ2-F1
#
_cell.length_a   1.000
_cell.length_b   1.000
_cell.length_c   1.000
_cell.angle_alpha   90.00
_cell.angle_beta   90.00
_cell.angle_gamma   90.00
#
_symmetry.space_group_name_H-M   'P 1'
#
loop_
_entity.id
_entity.type
_entity.pdbx_description
1 polymer ?
#
loop_
_entity_poly.entity_id
_entity_poly.type
_entity_poly.pdbx_seq_one_letter_code
_entity_poly.pdbx_strand_id
1 'polypeptide(L)' 'MSADTDARYLFRRAREEAAKADAALARRASEAEIAAHRELALRYKVRALAAAAPDQVLHDAMEKFTSPENRAASPRPQ' A
#
# COMPACT_ATOMS: atom_id res chain seq x y z
N MET A 1 17.84 13.68 -2.37
CA MET A 1 16.41 14.03 -2.18
C MET A 1 16.01 13.50 -0.82
N SER A 2 15.11 14.18 -0.09
CA SER A 2 14.65 13.70 1.22
C SER A 2 13.68 12.54 1.03
N ALA A 3 13.74 11.51 1.88
CA ALA A 3 12.85 10.35 1.83
C ALA A 3 11.36 10.73 1.89
N ASP A 4 11.02 11.82 2.60
CA ASP A 4 9.65 12.37 2.64
C ASP A 4 9.23 12.97 1.27
N THR A 5 10.15 13.63 0.57
CA THR A 5 9.91 14.13 -0.80
C THR A 5 9.66 12.96 -1.76
N ASP A 6 10.40 11.87 -1.60
CA ASP A 6 10.27 10.67 -2.43
C ASP A 6 8.97 9.92 -2.14
N ALA A 7 8.57 9.79 -0.87
CA ALA A 7 7.30 9.17 -0.49
C ALA A 7 6.09 9.94 -1.03
N ARG A 8 6.06 11.27 -0.90
CA ARG A 8 4.97 12.11 -1.44
C ARG A 8 4.87 12.00 -2.96
N TYR A 9 6.01 12.00 -3.65
CA TYR A 9 6.06 11.79 -5.10
C TYR A 9 5.48 10.42 -5.49
N LEU A 10 5.88 9.35 -4.80
CA LEU A 10 5.42 7.99 -5.06
C LEU A 10 3.92 7.83 -4.79
N PHE A 11 3.39 8.42 -3.71
CA PHE A 11 1.94 8.43 -3.46
C PHE A 11 1.16 9.17 -4.54
N ARG A 12 1.68 10.29 -5.05
CA ARG A 12 1.06 11.01 -6.18
C ARG A 12 1.00 10.13 -7.42
N ARG A 13 2.10 9.47 -7.78
CA ARG A 13 2.16 8.53 -8.91
C ARG A 13 1.20 7.35 -8.73
N ALA A 14 1.09 6.82 -7.52
CA ALA A 14 0.12 5.77 -7.22
C ALA A 14 -1.34 6.20 -7.48
N ARG A 15 -1.69 7.44 -7.11
CA ARG A 15 -3.03 7.99 -7.37
C ARG A 15 -3.28 8.21 -8.86
N GLU A 16 -2.29 8.72 -9.59
CA GLU A 16 -2.37 8.91 -11.04
C GLU A 16 -2.62 7.57 -11.77
N GLU A 17 -1.90 6.50 -11.41
CA GLU A 17 -2.11 5.18 -12.02
C GLU A 17 -3.44 4.54 -11.62
N ALA A 18 -3.92 4.74 -10.39
CA ALA A 18 -5.26 4.31 -10.00
C ALA A 18 -6.34 5.03 -10.83
N ALA A 19 -6.21 6.34 -11.04
CA ALA A 19 -7.14 7.11 -11.88
C ALA A 19 -7.12 6.63 -13.34
N LYS A 20 -5.97 6.20 -13.86
CA LYS A 20 -5.88 5.58 -15.19
C LYS A 20 -6.57 4.23 -15.25
N ALA A 21 -6.45 3.39 -14.21
CA ALA A 21 -7.21 2.14 -14.12
C ALA A 21 -8.72 2.41 -14.13
N ASP A 22 -9.19 3.43 -13.40
CA ASP A 22 -10.61 3.81 -13.37
C ASP A 22 -11.08 4.34 -14.72
N ALA A 23 -10.28 5.17 -15.39
CA ALA A 23 -10.56 5.65 -16.75
C ALA A 23 -10.59 4.50 -17.77
N ALA A 24 -9.65 3.56 -17.68
CA ALA A 24 -9.60 2.35 -18.51
C ALA A 24 -10.84 1.48 -18.29
N LEU A 25 -11.29 1.35 -17.04
CA LEU A 25 -12.51 0.62 -16.69
C LEU A 25 -13.76 1.32 -17.25
N ALA A 26 -13.86 2.65 -17.12
CA ALA A 26 -14.98 3.44 -17.63
C ALA A 26 -15.13 3.33 -19.16
N ARG A 27 -14.02 3.28 -19.89
CA ARG A 27 -14.01 3.09 -21.36
C ARG A 27 -14.03 1.62 -21.79
N ARG A 28 -14.20 0.66 -20.86
CA ARG A 28 -14.19 -0.79 -21.12
C ARG A 28 -12.95 -1.26 -21.87
N ALA A 29 -11.78 -0.81 -21.43
CA ALA A 29 -10.49 -1.29 -21.92
C ALA A 29 -10.31 -2.79 -21.67
N SER A 30 -9.24 -3.37 -22.24
CA SER A 30 -8.89 -4.77 -21.99
C SER A 30 -8.55 -5.00 -20.52
N GLU A 31 -8.81 -6.22 -20.03
CA GLU A 31 -8.48 -6.60 -18.65
C GLU A 31 -6.98 -6.46 -18.37
N ALA A 32 -6.14 -6.77 -19.36
CA ALA A 32 -4.69 -6.65 -19.26
C ALA A 32 -4.24 -5.20 -19.00
N GLU A 33 -4.88 -4.23 -19.65
CA GLU A 33 -4.56 -2.82 -19.45
C GLU A 33 -4.99 -2.34 -18.05
N ILE A 34 -6.19 -2.70 -17.61
CA ILE A 34 -6.68 -2.35 -16.27
C ILE A 34 -5.77 -2.98 -15.20
N ALA A 35 -5.38 -4.24 -15.38
CA ALA A 35 -4.45 -4.93 -14.49
C ALA A 35 -3.08 -4.24 -14.42
N ALA A 36 -2.53 -3.81 -15.56
CA ALA A 36 -1.24 -3.13 -15.61
C ALA A 36 -1.25 -1.81 -14.80
N HIS A 37 -2.30 -0.99 -14.95
CA HIS A 37 -2.43 0.25 -14.17
C HIS A 37 -2.60 -0.01 -12.66
N ARG A 38 -3.39 -1.02 -12.29
CA ARG A 38 -3.56 -1.42 -10.87
C ARG A 38 -2.26 -1.91 -10.26
N GLU A 39 -1.52 -2.74 -10.99
CA GLU A 39 -0.24 -3.26 -10.53
C GLU A 39 0.76 -2.11 -10.33
N LEU A 40 0.85 -1.19 -11.28
CA LEU A 40 1.77 -0.06 -11.18
C LEU A 40 1.41 0.88 -10.01
N ALA A 41 0.12 1.14 -9.81
CA ALA A 41 -0.37 1.88 -8.65
C ALA A 41 0.04 1.21 -7.33
N LEU A 42 -0.09 -0.12 -7.24
CA LEU A 42 0.29 -0.88 -6.05
C LEU A 42 1.80 -0.81 -5.78
N ARG A 43 2.62 -0.99 -6.81
CA ARG A 43 4.09 -0.89 -6.71
C ARG A 43 4.54 0.47 -6.18
N TYR A 44 3.93 1.55 -6.66
CA TYR A 44 4.22 2.89 -6.14
C TYR A 44 3.80 3.07 -4.68
N LYS A 45 2.64 2.55 -4.26
CA LYS A 45 2.22 2.59 -2.84
C LYS A 45 3.19 1.85 -1.93
N VAL A 46 3.60 0.64 -2.31
CA VAL A 46 4.53 -0.18 -1.51
C VAL A 46 5.86 0.56 -1.35
N ARG A 47 6.40 1.13 -2.44
CA ARG A 47 7.63 1.93 -2.36
C ARG A 47 7.47 3.20 -1.54
N ALA A 48 6.32 3.87 -1.64
CA ALA A 48 6.04 5.06 -0.84
C ALA A 48 5.98 4.73 0.65
N LEU A 49 5.34 3.60 1.01
CA LEU A 49 5.27 3.11 2.39
C LEU A 49 6.65 2.73 2.92
N ALA A 50 7.47 2.04 2.11
CA ALA A 50 8.85 1.70 2.48
C ALA A 50 9.72 2.95 2.66
N ALA A 51 9.52 4.00 1.85
CA ALA A 51 10.24 5.27 1.99
C ALA A 51 9.74 6.13 3.16
N ALA A 52 8.46 6.01 3.53
CA ALA A 52 7.82 6.79 4.59
C ALA A 52 7.90 6.13 5.98
N ALA A 53 8.12 4.81 6.05
CA ALA A 53 8.28 4.11 7.32
C ALA A 53 9.72 4.28 7.82
N PRO A 54 9.95 5.00 8.93
CA PRO A 54 11.20 4.82 9.66
C PRO A 54 11.21 3.37 10.17
N ASP A 55 12.30 2.64 9.93
CA ASP A 55 12.46 1.21 10.26
C ASP A 55 11.91 0.84 11.64
N GLN A 56 11.97 1.76 12.61
CA GLN A 56 11.41 1.62 13.96
C GLN A 56 9.92 1.24 13.99
N VAL A 57 9.05 1.87 13.19
CA VAL A 57 7.58 1.64 13.27
C VAL A 57 7.20 0.28 12.68
N LEU A 58 7.93 -0.17 11.65
CA LEU A 58 7.74 -1.49 11.07
C LEU A 58 8.27 -2.57 12.03
N HIS A 59 9.41 -2.34 12.68
CA HIS A 59 9.98 -3.22 13.69
C HIS A 59 9.04 -3.35 14.90
N ASP A 60 8.53 -2.24 15.43
CA ASP A 60 7.58 -2.20 16.55
C ASP A 60 6.25 -2.89 16.20
N ALA A 61 5.78 -2.76 14.96
CA ALA A 61 4.59 -3.45 14.51
C ALA A 61 4.83 -4.97 14.41
N MET A 62 5.99 -5.40 13.88
CA MET A 62 6.34 -6.82 13.78
C MET A 62 6.49 -7.49 15.15
N GLU A 63 7.11 -6.83 16.13
CA GLU A 63 7.22 -7.34 17.51
C GLU A 63 5.86 -7.54 18.20
N LYS A 64 4.88 -6.67 17.92
CA LYS A 64 3.52 -6.79 18.46
C LYS A 64 2.74 -7.98 17.91
N PHE A 65 3.05 -8.42 16.69
CA PHE A 65 2.39 -9.58 16.06
C PHE A 65 3.07 -10.92 16.41
N THR A 66 4.34 -10.90 16.77
CA THR A 66 5.09 -12.12 17.18
C THR A 66 4.99 -12.41 18.67
N SER A 67 4.53 -11.45 19.48
CA SER A 67 4.30 -11.65 20.91
C SER A 67 3.04 -12.52 21.15
N PRO A 68 3.17 -13.72 21.76
CA PRO A 68 2.07 -14.68 21.94
C PRO A 68 0.95 -14.19 22.86
N GLU A 69 1.15 -13.08 23.56
CA GLU A 69 0.24 -12.53 24.58
C GLU A 69 -1.04 -11.90 23.99
N ASN A 70 -1.01 -11.46 22.72
CA ASN A 70 -2.18 -10.84 22.06
C ASN A 70 -3.13 -11.84 21.40
N ARG A 71 -2.79 -13.14 21.34
CA ARG A 71 -3.64 -14.17 20.72
C ARG A 71 -4.83 -14.58 21.60
N ALA A 72 -4.84 -14.17 22.87
CA ALA A 72 -5.84 -14.56 23.86
C ALA A 72 -7.03 -13.59 23.99
N ALA A 73 -7.01 -12.42 23.32
CA ALA A 73 -8.04 -11.39 23.47
C ALA A 73 -9.11 -11.38 22.36
N SER A 74 -9.52 -12.56 21.87
CA SER A 74 -10.80 -12.70 21.17
C SER A 74 -11.85 -13.21 22.15
N PRO A 75 -12.80 -12.39 22.63
CA PRO A 75 -13.94 -12.92 23.36
C PRO A 75 -14.78 -13.77 22.39
N ARG A 76 -15.03 -15.03 22.78
CA ARG A 76 -16.01 -15.88 22.08
C ARG A 76 -17.38 -15.23 22.23
N PRO A 77 -18.23 -15.25 21.18
CA PRO A 77 -19.61 -14.82 21.33
C PRO A 77 -20.34 -15.83 22.23
N GLN A 78 -20.98 -15.33 23.27
CA GLN A 78 -22.17 -15.95 23.88
C GLN A 78 -23.37 -15.09 23.54
#